data_AF-A0A6G0T8R4-F1
#
_entry.id   AF-A0A6G0T8R4-F1
#
_cell.length_a   1.000
_cell.length_b   1.000
_cell.length_c   1.000
_cell.angle_alpha   90.00
_cell.angle_beta   90.00
_cell.angle_gamma   90.00
#
_symmetry.space_group_name_H-M   'P 1'
#
loop_
_entity.id
_entity.type
_entity.pdbx_description
1 polymer ?
#
loop_
_entity_poly.entity_id
_entity_poly.type
_entity_poly.pdbx_seq_one_letter_code
_entity_poly.pdbx_strand_id
1 'polypeptide(L)'
;MAQNMMYTNYKSKVQESDENKVTIVNVQRELTGYYKCEVSADAPLFHTGIKTKLTYVTNEPSFPPTVNANRKKYSSGDLINVTCIAGESYPAVNISWFLNNQTAENMKSVRIQTTFERKVSELVIMRSYLITRASTLLFPTGRIKVICEISQFDLYKKSAFLELVDNAPPKSAQVIAPSLSPHSTGKAPRLQNWTSIMFIMLFIVNTILL
;
A
#
# COMPACT_ATOMS: atom_id res chain seq x y z
N MET A 1 -34.54 -34.97 -20.01
CA MET A 1 -33.93 -33.66 -19.73
C MET A 1 -33.03 -33.35 -20.91
N ALA A 2 -33.40 -32.38 -21.75
CA ALA A 2 -32.61 -31.99 -22.92
C ALA A 2 -31.98 -30.63 -22.63
N GLN A 3 -30.65 -30.60 -22.49
CA GLN A 3 -29.90 -29.40 -22.17
C GLN A 3 -29.13 -28.99 -23.42
N ASN A 4 -29.73 -28.10 -24.21
CA ASN A 4 -29.11 -27.60 -25.44
C ASN A 4 -28.43 -26.25 -25.15
N MET A 5 -27.11 -26.27 -24.94
CA MET A 5 -26.30 -25.05 -25.00
C MET A 5 -26.02 -24.71 -26.47
N MET A 6 -26.99 -24.08 -27.12
CA MET A 6 -26.79 -23.50 -28.46
C MET A 6 -26.28 -22.07 -28.33
N TYR A 7 -25.09 -21.77 -28.86
CA TYR A 7 -24.82 -20.59 -29.69
C TYR A 7 -23.58 -20.80 -30.58
N THR A 8 -23.66 -20.15 -31.74
CA THR A 8 -22.85 -20.20 -32.98
C THR A 8 -21.40 -19.70 -32.84
N ASN A 9 -20.46 -20.38 -33.51
CA ASN A 9 -19.06 -19.98 -33.82
C ASN A 9 -17.91 -20.32 -32.85
N TYR A 10 -17.92 -21.44 -32.13
CA TYR A 10 -16.69 -21.94 -31.48
C TYR A 10 -16.60 -23.46 -31.34
N LYS A 11 -15.38 -23.98 -31.13
CA LYS A 11 -15.11 -25.42 -30.95
C LYS A 11 -15.12 -25.76 -29.46
N SER A 12 -16.15 -26.45 -28.99
CA SER A 12 -16.22 -27.00 -27.63
C SER A 12 -15.47 -28.34 -27.55
N LYS A 13 -14.90 -28.66 -26.37
CA LYS A 13 -14.29 -29.97 -26.12
C LYS A 13 -15.33 -30.89 -25.48
N VAL A 14 -15.97 -31.70 -26.32
CA VAL A 14 -17.10 -32.58 -25.94
C VAL A 14 -16.72 -33.57 -24.83
N GLN A 15 -15.49 -34.10 -24.82
CA GLN A 15 -15.04 -35.05 -23.79
C GLN A 15 -14.84 -34.43 -22.39
N GLU A 16 -14.79 -33.10 -22.29
CA GLU A 16 -14.62 -32.38 -21.02
C GLU A 16 -15.85 -31.53 -20.65
N SER A 17 -16.97 -31.81 -21.31
CA SER A 17 -18.24 -31.14 -21.13
C SER A 17 -19.30 -32.16 -20.74
N ASP A 18 -20.26 -31.74 -19.92
CA ASP A 18 -21.41 -32.53 -19.49
C ASP A 18 -22.68 -31.68 -19.53
N GLU A 19 -23.77 -32.17 -18.94
CA GLU A 19 -25.06 -31.47 -18.88
C GLU A 19 -24.98 -30.10 -18.17
N ASN A 20 -24.07 -29.93 -17.20
CA ASN A 20 -23.95 -28.73 -16.38
C ASN A 20 -22.68 -27.91 -16.65
N LYS A 21 -21.74 -28.43 -17.44
CA LYS A 21 -20.43 -27.81 -17.69
C LYS A 21 -20.07 -27.86 -19.17
N VAL A 22 -19.63 -26.72 -19.70
CA VAL A 22 -19.00 -26.65 -21.04
C VAL A 22 -17.56 -26.25 -20.90
N THR A 23 -16.68 -27.00 -21.54
CA THR A 23 -15.28 -26.63 -21.70
C THR A 23 -15.05 -26.13 -23.12
N ILE A 24 -14.65 -24.86 -23.22
CA ILE A 24 -14.28 -24.20 -24.46
C ILE A 24 -12.76 -24.20 -24.56
N VAL A 25 -12.23 -24.66 -25.68
CA VAL A 25 -10.79 -24.72 -25.93
C VAL A 25 -10.38 -23.79 -27.06
N ASN A 26 -9.11 -23.41 -27.10
CA ASN A 26 -8.59 -22.45 -28.08
C ASN A 26 -9.39 -21.13 -28.07
N VAL A 27 -9.57 -20.58 -26.86
CA VAL A 27 -10.39 -19.39 -26.64
C VAL A 27 -9.70 -18.17 -27.23
N GLN A 28 -10.41 -17.45 -28.10
CA GLN A 28 -9.94 -16.20 -28.71
C GLN A 28 -10.85 -15.03 -28.30
N ARG A 29 -10.38 -13.80 -28.47
CA ARG A 29 -11.05 -12.59 -27.97
C ARG A 29 -12.47 -12.44 -28.50
N GLU A 30 -12.67 -12.87 -29.74
CA GLU A 30 -13.93 -12.86 -30.50
C GLU A 30 -15.02 -13.71 -29.84
N LEU A 31 -14.64 -14.61 -28.93
CA LEU A 31 -15.57 -15.40 -28.11
C LEU A 31 -16.09 -14.62 -26.88
N THR A 32 -15.71 -13.36 -26.71
CA THR A 32 -16.35 -12.45 -25.76
C THR A 32 -17.80 -12.25 -26.14
N GLY A 33 -18.72 -12.49 -25.21
CA GLY A 33 -20.15 -12.38 -25.50
C GLY A 33 -21.04 -12.90 -24.39
N TYR A 34 -22.34 -12.93 -24.69
CA TYR A 34 -23.33 -13.46 -23.77
C TYR A 34 -23.42 -14.98 -23.91
N TYR A 35 -23.16 -15.67 -22.80
CA TYR A 35 -23.32 -17.12 -22.68
C TYR A 35 -24.63 -17.41 -21.95
N LYS A 36 -25.36 -18.41 -22.46
CA LYS A 36 -26.69 -18.76 -22.00
C LYS A 36 -26.71 -20.21 -21.50
N CYS A 37 -27.25 -20.41 -20.31
CA CYS A 37 -27.65 -21.72 -19.80
C CYS A 37 -29.18 -21.81 -19.89
N GLU A 38 -29.67 -22.91 -20.46
CA GLU A 38 -31.09 -23.18 -20.67
C GLU A 38 -31.42 -24.56 -20.12
N VAL A 39 -32.45 -24.64 -19.28
CA VAL A 39 -32.94 -25.88 -18.68
C VAL A 39 -34.42 -25.98 -18.97
N SER A 40 -34.84 -27.06 -19.62
CA SER A 40 -36.24 -27.29 -20.00
C SER A 40 -36.78 -28.54 -19.32
N ALA A 41 -37.93 -28.39 -18.66
CA ALA A 41 -38.74 -29.48 -18.14
C ALA A 41 -39.58 -30.11 -19.27
N ASP A 42 -39.74 -31.42 -19.23
CA ASP A 42 -40.55 -32.16 -20.21
C ASP A 42 -42.04 -32.15 -19.83
N ALA A 43 -42.87 -32.83 -20.61
CA ALA A 43 -44.28 -33.00 -20.33
C ALA A 43 -44.55 -33.43 -18.87
N PRO A 44 -45.63 -32.94 -18.23
CA PRO A 44 -46.70 -32.10 -18.78
C PRO A 44 -46.47 -30.58 -18.62
N LEU A 45 -45.41 -30.16 -17.91
CA LEU A 45 -45.25 -28.77 -17.45
C LEU A 45 -44.55 -27.84 -18.45
N PHE A 46 -43.68 -28.39 -19.32
CA PHE A 46 -43.01 -27.65 -20.41
C PHE A 46 -42.39 -26.28 -20.00
N HIS A 47 -41.87 -26.16 -18.78
CA HIS A 47 -41.24 -24.93 -18.32
C HIS A 47 -39.78 -24.85 -18.77
N THR A 48 -39.36 -23.70 -19.30
CA THR A 48 -37.96 -23.44 -19.66
C THR A 48 -37.40 -22.31 -18.81
N GLY A 49 -36.33 -22.60 -18.08
CA GLY A 49 -35.54 -21.63 -17.33
C GLY A 49 -34.31 -21.22 -18.12
N ILE A 50 -34.07 -19.91 -18.25
CA ILE A 50 -32.93 -19.36 -18.98
C ILE A 50 -32.16 -18.41 -18.08
N LYS A 51 -30.83 -18.54 -18.05
CA LYS A 51 -29.92 -17.57 -17.44
C LYS A 51 -28.83 -17.21 -18.43
N THR A 52 -28.52 -15.91 -18.50
CA THR A 52 -27.52 -15.36 -19.42
C THR A 52 -26.50 -14.55 -18.64
N LYS A 53 -25.22 -14.67 -19.02
CA LYS A 53 -24.12 -13.89 -18.43
C LYS A 53 -23.15 -13.43 -19.51
N LEU A 54 -22.75 -12.16 -19.46
CA LEU A 54 -21.66 -11.63 -20.28
C LEU A 54 -20.33 -12.19 -19.79
N THR A 55 -19.55 -12.77 -20.69
CA THR A 55 -18.22 -13.32 -20.40
C THR A 55 -17.20 -12.66 -21.32
N TYR A 56 -16.09 -12.19 -20.72
CA TYR A 56 -14.97 -11.60 -21.44
C TYR A 56 -13.84 -12.62 -21.60
N VAL A 57 -13.28 -12.68 -22.81
CA VAL A 57 -11.99 -13.32 -23.03
C VAL A 57 -10.92 -12.25 -22.91
N THR A 58 -10.03 -12.41 -21.94
CA THR A 58 -9.03 -11.39 -21.62
C THR A 58 -7.67 -11.73 -22.19
N ASN A 59 -6.95 -10.70 -22.58
CA ASN A 59 -5.50 -10.71 -22.69
C ASN A 59 -4.96 -10.05 -21.42
N GLU A 60 -4.26 -10.83 -20.61
CA GLU A 60 -3.54 -10.33 -19.46
C GLU A 60 -2.50 -9.27 -19.87
N PRO A 61 -2.17 -8.32 -18.99
CA PRO A 61 -1.10 -7.36 -19.25
C PRO A 61 0.21 -8.05 -19.61
N SER A 62 0.81 -7.64 -20.73
CA SER A 62 2.07 -8.22 -21.23
C SER A 62 3.25 -8.08 -20.26
N PHE A 63 3.19 -7.13 -19.32
CA PHE A 63 4.14 -6.97 -18.22
C PHE A 63 3.45 -6.38 -16.98
N PRO A 64 3.97 -6.63 -15.77
CA PRO A 64 3.49 -6.01 -14.52
C PRO A 64 3.65 -4.49 -14.57
N PRO A 65 2.95 -3.70 -13.74
CA PRO A 65 3.03 -2.25 -13.85
C PRO A 65 4.44 -1.75 -13.58
N THR A 66 4.83 -0.67 -14.26
CA THR A 66 6.08 0.04 -13.99
C THR A 66 5.76 1.40 -13.38
N VAL A 67 6.52 1.82 -12.38
CA VAL A 67 6.29 3.08 -11.65
C VAL A 67 7.56 3.91 -11.64
N ASN A 68 7.46 5.14 -12.11
CA ASN A 68 8.57 6.08 -12.22
C ASN A 68 8.16 7.45 -11.69
N ALA A 69 9.08 8.16 -11.02
CA ALA A 69 8.86 9.52 -10.52
C ALA A 69 9.75 10.53 -11.24
N ASN A 70 9.32 11.79 -11.29
CA ASN A 70 10.12 12.88 -11.86
C ASN A 70 11.43 13.14 -11.10
N ARG A 71 11.47 12.84 -9.79
CA ARG A 71 12.64 12.98 -8.92
C ARG A 71 12.63 11.85 -7.87
N LYS A 72 13.78 11.60 -7.21
CA LYS A 72 13.88 10.66 -6.08
C LYS A 72 13.80 11.34 -4.71
N LYS A 73 14.16 12.63 -4.65
CA LYS A 73 14.18 13.45 -3.44
C LYS A 73 13.33 14.70 -3.63
N TYR A 74 12.59 15.10 -2.60
CA TYR A 74 11.68 16.24 -2.65
C TYR A 74 11.79 17.09 -1.39
N SER A 75 11.75 18.41 -1.56
CA SER A 75 11.60 19.37 -0.47
C SER A 75 10.12 19.70 -0.24
N SER A 76 9.77 20.20 0.94
CA SER A 76 8.39 20.63 1.23
C SER A 76 7.86 21.60 0.17
N GLY A 77 6.64 21.36 -0.32
CA GLY A 77 5.98 22.15 -1.37
C GLY A 77 6.30 21.71 -2.81
N ASP A 78 7.34 20.88 -3.02
CA ASP A 78 7.69 20.38 -4.34
C ASP A 78 6.54 19.61 -5.01
N LEU A 79 6.42 19.76 -6.33
CA LEU A 79 5.50 18.93 -7.10
C LEU A 79 6.09 17.53 -7.30
N ILE A 80 5.35 16.54 -6.82
CA ILE A 80 5.56 15.11 -7.04
C ILE A 80 4.69 14.70 -8.23
N ASN A 81 5.32 14.11 -9.25
CA ASN A 81 4.63 13.49 -10.38
C ASN A 81 5.16 12.06 -10.54
N VAL A 82 4.28 11.09 -10.30
CA VAL A 82 4.57 9.67 -10.43
C VAL A 82 3.74 9.11 -11.57
N THR A 83 4.41 8.43 -12.51
CA THR A 83 3.79 7.77 -13.65
C THR A 83 3.75 6.28 -13.40
N CYS A 84 2.60 5.67 -13.62
CA CYS A 84 2.42 4.23 -13.72
C CYS A 84 2.05 3.84 -15.15
N ILE A 85 2.70 2.80 -15.68
CA ILE A 85 2.43 2.25 -17.00
C ILE A 85 2.11 0.76 -16.83
N ALA A 86 0.92 0.37 -17.25
CA ALA A 86 0.52 -1.03 -17.33
C ALA A 86 0.87 -1.63 -18.69
N GLY A 87 1.20 -2.92 -18.72
CA GLY A 87 1.35 -3.67 -19.96
C GLY A 87 0.11 -3.61 -20.83
N GLU A 88 0.30 -3.78 -22.14
CA GLU A 88 -0.82 -3.83 -23.08
C GLU A 88 -1.72 -5.03 -22.75
N SER A 89 -3.03 -4.79 -22.73
CA SER A 89 -4.02 -5.74 -22.26
C SER A 89 -5.36 -5.55 -22.96
N TYR A 90 -6.23 -6.55 -22.86
CA TYR A 90 -7.62 -6.43 -23.25
C TYR A 90 -8.53 -7.18 -22.27
N PRO A 91 -9.60 -6.56 -21.75
CA PRO A 91 -9.88 -5.12 -21.74
C PRO A 91 -8.81 -4.33 -20.97
N ALA A 92 -8.94 -3.00 -20.99
CA ALA A 92 -8.07 -2.11 -20.22
C ALA A 92 -8.09 -2.48 -18.72
N VAL A 93 -6.92 -2.47 -18.08
CA VAL A 93 -6.80 -2.66 -16.63
C VAL A 93 -7.32 -1.46 -15.85
N ASN A 94 -7.79 -1.71 -14.64
CA ASN A 94 -7.95 -0.68 -13.63
C ASN A 94 -6.60 -0.38 -12.99
N ILE A 95 -6.34 0.90 -12.71
CA ILE A 95 -5.16 1.35 -11.97
C ILE A 95 -5.63 1.97 -10.66
N SER A 96 -5.07 1.51 -9.54
CA SER A 96 -5.31 2.04 -8.21
C SER A 96 -4.01 2.48 -7.57
N TRP A 97 -4.03 3.62 -6.88
CA TRP A 97 -2.86 4.20 -6.26
C TRP A 97 -2.94 4.13 -4.73
N PHE A 98 -1.80 3.85 -4.10
CA PHE A 98 -1.67 3.89 -2.65
C PHE A 98 -0.44 4.70 -2.23
N LEU A 99 -0.64 5.54 -1.23
CA LEU A 99 0.40 6.32 -0.56
C LEU A 99 0.46 5.86 0.91
N ASN A 100 1.60 5.32 1.35
CA ASN A 100 1.75 4.74 2.70
C ASN A 100 0.60 3.77 3.09
N ASN A 101 0.26 2.86 2.17
CA ASN A 101 -0.84 1.89 2.27
C ASN A 101 -2.26 2.48 2.38
N GLN A 102 -2.43 3.78 2.13
CA GLN A 102 -3.74 4.41 2.07
C GLN A 102 -4.11 4.70 0.61
N THR A 103 -5.36 4.42 0.25
CA THR A 103 -5.93 4.71 -1.08
C THR A 103 -5.81 6.19 -1.40
N ALA A 104 -5.12 6.51 -2.49
CA ALA A 104 -4.79 7.88 -2.86
C ALA A 104 -5.98 8.63 -3.47
N GLU A 105 -6.95 7.90 -4.05
CA GLU A 105 -8.18 8.41 -4.66
C GLU A 105 -9.03 9.22 -3.68
N ASN A 106 -8.94 8.91 -2.37
CA ASN A 106 -9.68 9.60 -1.32
C ASN A 106 -8.94 10.83 -0.76
N MET A 107 -7.70 11.08 -1.17
CA MET A 107 -6.88 12.18 -0.66
C MET A 107 -7.13 13.47 -1.44
N LYS A 108 -7.67 14.50 -0.78
CA LYS A 108 -7.99 15.80 -1.41
C LYS A 108 -6.79 16.51 -2.06
N SER A 109 -5.57 16.26 -1.56
CA SER A 109 -4.33 16.85 -2.07
C SER A 109 -3.73 16.08 -3.25
N VAL A 110 -4.33 14.96 -3.65
CA VAL A 110 -3.85 14.11 -4.74
C VAL A 110 -4.74 14.29 -5.96
N ARG A 111 -4.12 14.41 -7.12
CA ARG A 111 -4.79 14.44 -8.41
C ARG A 111 -4.31 13.27 -9.24
N ILE A 112 -5.25 12.43 -9.67
CA ILE A 112 -4.97 11.27 -10.52
C ILE A 112 -5.48 11.57 -11.93
N GLN A 113 -4.65 11.29 -12.94
CA GLN A 113 -5.05 11.34 -14.34
C GLN A 113 -4.72 10.02 -15.00
N THR A 114 -5.67 9.41 -15.68
CA THR A 114 -5.47 8.16 -16.40
C THR A 114 -5.77 8.35 -17.87
N THR A 115 -4.85 7.93 -18.72
CA THR A 115 -4.96 7.95 -20.17
C THR A 115 -4.75 6.54 -20.71
N PHE A 116 -5.25 6.30 -21.91
CA PHE A 116 -5.05 5.02 -22.57
C PHE A 116 -4.58 5.22 -24.01
N GLU A 117 -3.82 4.25 -24.51
CA GLU A 117 -3.39 4.18 -25.91
C GLU A 117 -3.87 2.85 -26.48
N ARG A 118 -4.61 2.90 -27.60
CA ARG A 118 -5.07 1.69 -28.30
C ARG A 118 -4.09 1.35 -29.42
N LYS A 119 -3.58 0.12 -29.42
CA LYS A 119 -2.73 -0.43 -30.48
C LYS A 119 -3.57 -0.96 -31.65
N VAL A 120 -2.90 -1.22 -32.78
CA VAL A 120 -3.53 -1.82 -33.97
C VAL A 120 -4.15 -3.19 -33.65
N SER A 121 -3.55 -3.94 -32.73
CA SER A 121 -4.07 -5.22 -32.19
C SER A 121 -5.28 -5.09 -31.26
N GLU A 122 -5.84 -3.89 -31.14
CA GLU A 122 -6.86 -3.45 -30.18
C GLU A 122 -6.50 -3.59 -28.69
N LEU A 123 -5.27 -4.06 -28.38
CA LEU A 123 -4.74 -4.04 -27.03
C LEU A 123 -4.59 -2.59 -26.56
N VAL A 124 -4.75 -2.40 -25.25
CA VAL A 124 -4.75 -1.07 -24.63
C VAL A 124 -3.62 -0.98 -23.61
N ILE A 125 -2.82 0.07 -23.72
CA ILE A 125 -1.83 0.47 -22.72
C ILE A 125 -2.47 1.51 -21.82
N MET A 126 -2.55 1.22 -20.51
CA MET A 126 -3.03 2.17 -19.52
C MET A 126 -1.86 2.92 -18.89
N ARG A 127 -1.98 4.24 -18.81
CA ARG A 127 -1.00 5.12 -18.18
C ARG A 127 -1.69 6.02 -17.18
N SER A 128 -1.23 6.00 -15.94
CA SER A 128 -1.78 6.84 -14.87
C SER A 128 -0.70 7.73 -14.28
N TYR A 129 -1.11 8.92 -13.86
CA TYR A 129 -0.26 9.93 -13.27
C TYR A 129 -0.83 10.33 -11.92
N LEU A 130 -0.05 10.16 -10.86
CA LEU A 130 -0.33 10.67 -9.53
C LEU A 130 0.44 11.98 -9.33
N ILE A 131 -0.30 13.06 -9.12
CA ILE A 131 0.25 14.41 -8.95
C ILE A 131 -0.15 14.93 -7.57
N THR A 132 0.83 15.32 -6.76
CA THR A 132 0.60 15.92 -5.44
C THR A 132 1.76 16.83 -5.04
N ARG A 133 1.63 17.51 -3.89
CA ARG A 133 2.72 18.31 -3.32
C ARG A 133 3.34 17.62 -2.13
N ALA A 134 4.66 17.61 -2.07
CA ALA A 134 5.40 17.12 -0.91
C ALA A 134 5.00 17.92 0.35
N SER A 135 4.68 17.22 1.42
CA SER A 135 4.30 17.79 2.70
C SER A 135 4.76 16.90 3.85
N THR A 136 4.90 17.46 5.04
CA THR A 136 5.28 16.71 6.24
C THR A 136 4.29 15.59 6.59
N LEU A 137 3.02 15.74 6.21
CA LEU A 137 1.97 14.72 6.39
C LEU A 137 2.19 13.51 5.48
N LEU A 138 2.71 13.71 4.28
CA LEU A 138 3.02 12.65 3.32
C LEU A 138 4.34 11.93 3.65
N PHE A 139 5.28 12.63 4.28
CA PHE A 139 6.59 12.12 4.69
C PHE A 139 6.74 12.07 6.23
N PRO A 140 5.86 11.35 6.97
CA PRO A 140 5.93 11.32 8.43
C PRO A 140 7.25 10.74 8.96
N THR A 141 7.87 9.84 8.18
CA THR A 141 9.16 9.20 8.48
C THR A 141 10.30 9.73 7.62
N GLY A 142 10.09 10.84 6.90
CA GLY A 142 11.03 11.33 5.88
C GLY A 142 11.07 10.49 4.60
N ARG A 143 10.18 9.50 4.47
CA ARG A 143 9.98 8.70 3.26
C ARG A 143 8.49 8.49 3.00
N ILE A 144 8.16 8.24 1.74
CA ILE A 144 6.83 7.82 1.33
C ILE A 144 6.94 6.65 0.37
N LYS A 145 6.12 5.63 0.60
CA LYS A 145 5.95 4.51 -0.33
C LYS A 145 4.78 4.80 -1.25
N VAL A 146 5.05 4.84 -2.55
CA VAL A 146 4.04 5.00 -3.60
C VAL A 146 3.85 3.65 -4.27
N ILE A 147 2.62 3.14 -4.30
CA ILE A 147 2.26 1.87 -4.91
C ILE A 147 1.28 2.14 -6.04
N CYS A 148 1.57 1.59 -7.21
CA CYS A 148 0.60 1.43 -8.29
C CYS A 148 0.18 -0.04 -8.34
N GLU A 149 -1.11 -0.28 -8.26
CA GLU A 149 -1.71 -1.59 -8.41
C GLU A 149 -2.54 -1.60 -9.70
N ILE A 150 -2.40 -2.67 -10.48
CA ILE A 150 -3.24 -2.91 -11.64
C ILE A 150 -4.07 -4.17 -11.45
N SER A 151 -5.31 -4.12 -11.89
CA SER A 151 -6.23 -5.25 -11.84
C SER A 151 -7.04 -5.39 -13.13
N GLN A 152 -7.27 -6.63 -13.53
CA GLN A 152 -8.14 -7.00 -14.64
C GLN A 152 -9.15 -8.03 -14.14
N PHE A 153 -10.36 -7.55 -13.85
CA PHE A 153 -11.38 -8.33 -13.14
C PHE A 153 -10.80 -8.98 -11.87
N ASP A 154 -11.27 -10.17 -11.54
CA ASP A 154 -10.77 -11.08 -10.50
C ASP A 154 -9.69 -12.05 -11.02
N LEU A 155 -9.26 -11.91 -12.28
CA LEU A 155 -8.33 -12.83 -12.95
C LEU A 155 -6.86 -12.42 -12.78
N TYR A 156 -6.57 -11.12 -12.85
CA TYR A 156 -5.20 -10.63 -12.81
C TYR A 156 -5.04 -9.47 -11.84
N LYS A 157 -3.98 -9.53 -11.01
CA LYS A 157 -3.62 -8.47 -10.07
C LYS A 157 -2.10 -8.43 -9.87
N LYS A 158 -1.48 -7.26 -10.12
CA LYS A 158 -0.05 -7.02 -9.88
C LYS A 158 0.18 -5.59 -9.40
N SER A 159 1.28 -5.37 -8.70
CA SER A 159 1.65 -4.06 -8.17
C SER A 159 3.13 -3.78 -8.34
N ALA A 160 3.47 -2.50 -8.45
CA ALA A 160 4.83 -2.01 -8.36
C ALA A 160 4.89 -0.81 -7.42
N PHE A 161 6.03 -0.61 -6.80
CA PHE A 161 6.22 0.46 -5.83
C PHE A 161 7.54 1.17 -6.04
N LEU A 162 7.59 2.41 -5.55
CA LEU A 162 8.83 3.15 -5.35
C LEU A 162 8.80 3.87 -4.00
N GLU A 163 9.97 4.22 -3.51
CA GLU A 163 10.13 5.05 -2.32
C GLU A 163 10.67 6.42 -2.73
N LEU A 164 10.01 7.47 -2.25
CA LEU A 164 10.50 8.84 -2.36
C LEU A 164 11.01 9.30 -1.00
N VAL A 165 12.04 10.14 -1.01
CA VAL A 165 12.72 10.60 0.20
C VAL A 165 12.55 12.11 0.36
N ASP A 166 12.32 12.55 1.59
CA ASP A 166 12.35 13.96 1.95
C ASP A 166 13.80 14.46 1.92
N ASN A 167 14.02 15.60 1.28
CA ASN A 167 15.32 16.27 1.21
C ASN A 167 15.57 17.20 2.40
N ALA A 168 14.64 17.28 3.35
CA ALA A 168 14.83 18.00 4.60
C ALA A 168 16.07 17.48 5.36
N PRO A 169 16.86 18.38 5.98
CA PRO A 169 17.95 17.97 6.85
C PRO A 169 17.45 16.99 7.92
N PRO A 170 18.24 15.97 8.30
CA PRO A 170 17.89 15.12 9.41
C PRO A 170 17.62 15.99 10.64
N LYS A 171 16.46 15.80 11.28
CA LYS A 171 16.17 16.48 12.54
C LYS A 171 17.28 16.08 13.51
N SER A 172 18.11 17.06 13.89
CA SER A 172 19.20 16.83 14.85
C SER A 172 18.62 16.16 16.09
N ALA A 173 19.20 15.03 16.51
CA ALA A 173 18.86 14.46 17.80
C ALA A 173 19.17 15.53 18.85
N GLN A 174 18.19 15.89 19.68
CA GLN A 174 18.48 16.74 20.83
C GLN A 174 19.45 15.96 21.72
N VAL A 175 20.73 16.33 21.66
CA VAL A 175 21.71 15.88 22.64
C VAL A 175 21.25 16.48 23.96
N ILE A 176 20.78 15.64 24.87
CA ILE A 176 20.59 16.04 26.27
C ILE A 176 22.00 16.38 26.76
N ALA A 177 22.34 17.67 26.75
CA ALA A 177 23.52 18.14 27.44
C ALA A 177 23.33 17.78 28.93
N PRO A 178 24.33 17.17 29.60
CA PRO A 178 24.27 17.03 31.04
C PRO A 178 24.05 18.43 31.62
N SER A 179 22.97 18.63 32.35
CA SER A 179 22.83 19.81 33.17
C SER A 179 23.98 19.77 34.17
N LEU A 180 24.93 20.70 34.03
CA LEU A 180 25.86 21.01 35.11
C LEU A 180 25.01 21.47 36.28
N SER A 181 24.86 20.60 37.27
CA SER A 181 24.33 20.96 38.57
C SER A 181 25.11 22.17 39.09
N PRO A 182 24.43 23.18 39.66
CA PRO A 182 25.14 24.32 40.22
C PRO A 182 26.06 23.80 41.31
N HIS A 183 27.35 24.06 41.10
CA HIS A 183 28.43 23.80 42.04
C HIS A 183 28.04 24.40 43.39
N SER A 184 27.68 23.55 44.35
CA SER A 184 27.55 23.97 45.73
C SER A 184 28.95 24.35 46.22
N THR A 185 29.15 25.64 46.49
CA THR A 185 30.31 26.12 47.22
C THR A 185 30.19 25.60 48.65
N GLY A 186 30.68 24.38 48.87
CA GLY A 186 30.91 23.83 50.19
C GLY A 186 31.88 24.74 50.94
N LYS A 187 31.37 25.53 51.89
CA LYS A 187 32.20 26.18 52.90
C LYS A 187 32.86 25.08 53.72
N ALA A 188 34.19 25.08 53.74
CA ALA A 188 34.98 24.23 54.62
C ALA A 188 34.55 24.47 56.09
N PRO A 189 34.35 23.42 56.90
CA PRO A 189 34.11 23.60 58.33
C PRO A 189 35.38 24.13 59.00
N ARG A 190 35.20 25.21 59.77
CA ARG A 190 36.22 25.79 60.66
C ARG A 190 36.60 24.72 61.71
N LEU A 191 37.86 24.30 61.75
CA LEU A 191 38.42 23.57 62.88
C LEU A 191 38.32 24.46 64.13
N GLN A 192 37.46 24.06 65.08
CA GLN A 192 37.40 24.67 66.40
C GLN A 192 38.19 23.79 67.37
N ASN A 193 39.26 24.37 67.92
CA ASN A 193 40.18 23.74 68.87
C ASN A 193 39.44 23.08 70.05
N TRP A 194 39.59 21.76 70.19
CA TRP A 194 39.06 20.94 71.27
C TRP A 194 40.10 20.73 72.39
N THR A 195 40.66 21.81 72.95
CA THR A 195 41.69 21.71 74.00
C THR A 195 41.19 22.04 75.41
N SER A 196 39.88 22.25 75.65
CA SER A 196 39.36 22.58 76.99
C SER A 196 38.36 21.60 77.59
N ILE A 197 37.92 20.55 76.88
CA ILE A 197 36.87 19.63 77.39
C ILE A 197 37.46 18.41 78.13
N MET A 198 38.74 18.09 77.94
CA MET A 198 39.43 17.00 78.66
C MET A 198 39.83 17.33 80.11
N PHE A 199 39.76 18.58 80.56
CA PHE A 199 40.09 18.95 81.95
C PHE A 199 38.89 18.87 82.90
N ILE A 200 37.66 19.05 82.41
CA ILE A 200 36.46 19.06 83.28
C ILE A 200 36.02 17.63 83.66
N MET A 201 36.28 16.63 82.79
CA MET A 201 35.91 15.23 83.07
C MET A 201 36.83 14.53 84.07
N LEU A 202 38.02 15.07 84.37
CA LEU A 202 38.93 14.52 85.39
C LEU A 202 38.62 15.04 86.81
N PHE A 203 37.95 16.18 86.96
CA PHE A 203 37.53 16.68 88.27
C PHE A 203 36.23 16.05 88.78
N ILE A 204 35.33 15.65 87.88
CA ILE A 204 34.06 14.98 88.25
C ILE A 204 34.30 13.54 88.73
N VAL A 205 35.32 12.84 88.21
CA VAL A 205 35.64 11.47 88.66
C VAL A 205 36.27 11.46 90.07
N ASN A 206 36.98 12.51 90.46
CA ASN A 206 37.64 12.59 91.77
C ASN A 206 36.76 13.14 92.92
N THR A 207 35.48 13.41 92.66
CA THR A 207 34.49 13.83 93.69
C THR A 207 33.42 12.78 93.97
N ILE A 208 33.47 11.63 93.29
CA ILE A 208 32.54 10.50 93.50
C ILE A 208 33.23 9.31 94.21
N LEU A 209 34.49 9.47 94.63
CA LEU A 209 35.24 8.52 95.47
C LEU A 209 35.86 9.23 96.68
N LEU A 210 34.99 9.75 97.55
CA LEU A 210 35.23 10.03 98.98
C LEU A 210 33.88 10.04 99.71
#